data_AF-A0A3A4PQV8-F1
#
_entry.id   AF-A0A3A4PQV8-F1
#
_cell.length_a   1.000
_cell.length_b   1.000
_cell.length_c   1.000
_cell.angle_alpha   90.00
_cell.angle_beta   90.00
_cell.angle_gamma   90.00
#
_symmetry.space_group_name_H-M   'P 1'
#
loop_
_entity.id
_entity.type
_entity.pdbx_description
1 polymer ?
#
loop_
_entity_poly.entity_id
_entity_poly.type
_entity_poly.pdbx_seq_one_letter_code
_entity_poly.pdbx_strand_id
1 'polypeptide(L)'
;MIEFKAECGHTVRARDEDAGKKVKCSYCGQDTPVPGQNPDDLDFLFHEVEEASASAAPPRRRRGRRAAPFAKLPRGDDSPMGLAMKFVYAAALLGVIFIVSKELIVPYFTAPAKRSARGSGAEGGEPEAPQRPQRPAPGNPHGLIGLETGRGGLYLASFPPNASAYYVAAQAVDKSGRVADVRGCQRVQTDAQVAVPEDVYVVEVAFPWNSPNLTHYEGYSEFRRQLENAPAASSRAGDGRKCRDDLAGEYFLKDGADRVMVAETDDQLYVVRQFQNVRVRQDRWTAVRVLFIPADITAQALTAKVAQIPTQYSFDEDYVRGELQYYAVPAADRMHVLDLLKRIGVMPYRTKDPLTNVTRTRLFKIGLEDGMFAAPVIEEGDGG
;
A
#
# COMPACT_ATOMS: atom_id res chain seq x y z
N MET A 1 3.60 9.32 33.80
CA MET A 1 2.96 8.26 32.99
C MET A 1 4.07 7.58 32.23
N ILE A 2 4.17 6.25 32.31
CA ILE A 2 5.26 5.45 31.73
C ILE A 2 4.75 4.83 30.43
N GLU A 3 5.46 5.06 29.33
CA GLU A 3 5.20 4.42 28.05
C GLU A 3 6.26 3.35 27.79
N PHE A 4 5.85 2.11 27.49
CA PHE A 4 6.76 1.02 27.18
C PHE A 4 6.13 0.07 26.17
N LYS A 5 6.94 -0.74 25.49
CA LYS A 5 6.43 -1.74 24.54
C LYS A 5 6.18 -3.07 25.25
N ALA A 6 5.00 -3.64 25.04
CA ALA A 6 4.71 -5.01 25.45
C ALA A 6 5.36 -6.02 24.50
N GLU A 7 5.42 -7.29 24.90
CA GLU A 7 5.99 -8.38 24.07
C GLU A 7 5.27 -8.54 22.73
N CYS A 8 3.99 -8.17 22.66
CA CYS A 8 3.22 -8.16 21.41
C CYS A 8 3.58 -7.00 20.45
N GLY A 9 4.52 -6.13 20.82
CA GLY A 9 4.99 -5.01 20.00
C GLY A 9 4.18 -3.72 20.12
N HIS A 10 3.03 -3.75 20.79
CA HIS A 10 2.21 -2.55 21.03
C HIS A 10 2.70 -1.74 22.23
N THR A 11 2.61 -0.41 22.13
CA THR A 11 2.95 0.51 23.21
C THR A 11 1.83 0.55 24.25
N VAL A 12 2.17 0.29 25.51
CA VAL A 12 1.28 0.35 26.68
C VAL A 12 1.60 1.61 27.48
N ARG A 13 0.55 2.29 27.97
CA ARG A 13 0.65 3.44 28.86
C ARG A 13 0.22 3.03 30.26
N ALA A 14 1.14 3.10 31.22
CA ALA A 14 0.88 2.82 32.63
C ALA A 14 1.02 4.09 33.47
N ARG A 15 0.34 4.14 34.62
CA ARG A 15 0.52 5.22 35.59
C ARG A 15 1.83 5.02 36.34
N ASP A 16 2.39 6.10 36.87
CA ASP A 16 3.67 6.03 37.60
C ASP A 16 3.57 5.19 38.88
N GLU A 17 2.36 5.12 39.47
CA GLU A 17 2.03 4.26 40.62
C GLU A 17 2.09 2.75 40.32
N ASP A 18 2.12 2.38 39.05
CA ASP A 18 2.23 0.99 38.58
C ASP A 18 3.67 0.60 38.21
N ALA A 19 4.65 1.49 38.41
CA ALA A 19 6.07 1.19 38.17
C ALA A 19 6.51 -0.05 38.98
N GLY A 20 7.11 -1.03 38.30
CA GLY A 20 7.53 -2.30 38.89
C GLY A 20 6.39 -3.32 39.12
N LYS A 21 5.12 -2.98 38.83
CA LYS A 21 3.99 -3.91 38.89
C LYS A 21 3.72 -4.53 37.51
N LYS A 22 2.87 -5.54 37.46
CA LYS A 22 2.36 -6.12 36.21
C LYS A 22 1.06 -5.46 35.81
N VAL A 23 0.96 -5.03 34.56
CA VAL A 23 -0.28 -4.48 33.98
C VAL A 23 -0.69 -5.29 32.75
N LYS A 24 -1.99 -5.45 32.56
CA LYS A 24 -2.54 -6.21 31.43
C LYS A 24 -2.49 -5.37 30.15
N CYS A 25 -1.84 -5.88 29.11
CA CYS A 25 -1.81 -5.23 27.81
C CYS A 25 -3.22 -5.18 27.20
N SER A 26 -3.68 -4.00 26.77
CA SER A 26 -4.99 -3.82 26.15
C SER A 26 -5.15 -4.50 24.80
N TYR A 27 -4.03 -4.85 24.13
CA TYR A 27 -4.05 -5.48 22.80
C TYR A 27 -4.02 -7.00 22.88
N CYS A 28 -3.01 -7.59 23.53
CA CYS A 28 -2.86 -9.05 23.59
C CYS A 28 -3.45 -9.68 24.85
N GLY A 29 -3.82 -8.89 25.86
CA GLY A 29 -4.37 -9.37 27.13
C GLY A 29 -3.36 -10.05 28.05
N GLN A 30 -2.06 -10.09 27.72
CA GLN A 30 -1.02 -10.64 28.59
C GLN A 30 -0.55 -9.62 29.63
N ASP A 31 -0.16 -10.11 30.80
CA ASP A 31 0.40 -9.28 31.88
C ASP A 31 1.86 -8.95 31.57
N THR A 32 2.16 -7.66 31.39
CA THR A 32 3.51 -7.17 31.09
C THR A 32 4.06 -6.40 32.29
N PRO A 33 5.31 -6.62 32.72
CA PRO A 33 5.92 -5.83 33.78
C PRO A 33 6.13 -4.38 33.33
N VAL A 34 5.73 -3.42 34.16
CA VAL A 34 6.02 -2.00 33.96
C VAL A 34 7.45 -1.72 34.44
N PRO A 35 8.32 -1.10 33.65
CA PRO A 35 9.67 -0.72 34.08
C PRO A 35 9.64 0.07 35.39
N GLY A 36 10.44 -0.36 36.37
CA GLY A 36 10.58 0.34 37.65
C GLY A 36 11.38 1.63 37.50
N GLN A 37 11.19 2.58 38.42
CA GLN A 37 12.01 3.81 38.47
C GLN A 37 13.40 3.59 39.08
N ASN A 38 13.84 2.34 39.27
CA ASN A 38 15.15 2.10 39.87
C ASN A 38 16.23 2.43 38.80
N PRO A 39 17.03 3.48 38.99
CA PRO A 39 17.99 3.93 37.98
C PRO A 39 19.04 2.86 37.64
N ASP A 40 19.27 1.91 38.54
CA ASP A 40 20.24 0.83 38.37
C ASP A 40 19.83 -0.20 37.27
N ASP A 41 18.54 -0.32 36.92
CA ASP A 41 18.08 -1.24 35.87
C ASP A 41 18.12 -0.62 34.45
N LEU A 42 18.35 0.69 34.33
CA LEU A 42 18.44 1.38 33.04
C LEU A 42 19.86 1.33 32.44
N ASP A 43 20.87 0.93 33.21
CA ASP A 43 22.25 0.76 32.73
C ASP A 43 22.38 -0.34 31.65
N PHE A 44 21.46 -1.32 31.63
CA PHE A 44 21.43 -2.35 30.58
C PHE A 44 21.12 -1.76 29.19
N LEU A 45 20.32 -0.68 29.10
CA LEU A 45 19.97 -0.05 27.82
C LEU A 45 21.11 0.78 27.21
N PHE A 46 22.12 1.16 28.01
CA PHE A 46 23.28 1.92 27.54
C PHE A 46 24.51 1.05 27.27
N HIS A 47 24.64 -0.11 27.94
CA HIS A 47 25.75 -1.02 27.71
C HIS A 47 25.80 -1.60 26.28
N GLU A 48 24.65 -1.83 25.65
CA GLU A 48 24.59 -2.40 24.30
C GLU A 48 25.06 -1.39 23.22
N VAL A 49 24.90 -0.08 23.47
CA VAL A 49 25.42 0.99 22.58
C VAL A 49 26.92 1.21 22.79
N GLU A 50 27.41 0.99 24.01
CA GLU A 50 28.83 1.14 24.34
C GLU A 50 29.68 -0.04 23.84
N GLU A 51 29.17 -1.28 23.88
CA GLU A 51 29.85 -2.45 23.31
C GLU A 51 29.88 -2.44 21.77
N ALA A 52 28.81 -1.95 21.11
CA ALA A 52 28.80 -1.75 19.67
C ALA A 52 29.81 -0.67 19.22
N SER A 53 30.10 0.31 20.10
CA SER A 53 31.10 1.35 19.85
C SER A 53 32.54 0.90 20.14
N ALA A 54 32.74 -0.06 21.05
CA ALA A 54 34.06 -0.60 21.40
C ALA A 54 34.60 -1.62 20.38
N SER A 55 33.73 -2.31 19.66
CA SER A 55 34.10 -3.38 18.70
C SER A 55 34.50 -2.88 17.30
N ALA A 56 34.24 -1.61 16.98
CA ALA A 56 34.43 -1.04 15.63
C ALA A 56 35.65 -0.10 15.49
N ALA A 57 36.72 -0.30 16.26
CA ALA A 57 37.94 0.52 16.16
C ALA A 57 39.04 -0.19 15.33
N PRO A 58 39.32 0.22 14.07
CA PRO A 58 40.52 -0.23 13.35
C PRO A 58 41.79 0.44 13.92
N PRO A 59 42.96 -0.22 13.86
CA PRO A 59 44.20 0.34 14.41
C PRO A 59 44.70 1.50 13.52
N ARG A 60 44.37 2.74 13.90
CA ARG A 60 44.88 3.93 13.23
C ARG A 60 46.06 4.56 13.96
N ARG A 61 47.18 4.57 13.24
CA ARG A 61 48.43 5.28 13.51
C ARG A 61 48.18 6.72 13.95
N ARG A 62 48.90 7.10 15.02
CA ARG A 62 49.12 8.48 15.49
C ARG A 62 49.49 9.42 14.34
N ARG A 63 48.66 10.45 14.14
CA ARG A 63 49.11 11.79 13.70
C ARG A 63 48.17 12.83 14.28
N GLY A 64 48.72 13.68 15.16
CA GLY A 64 47.99 14.71 15.87
C GLY A 64 47.39 15.74 14.92
N ARG A 65 46.15 16.12 15.20
CA ARG A 65 45.57 17.37 14.72
C ARG A 65 44.71 17.95 15.83
N ARG A 66 44.99 19.22 16.11
CA ARG A 66 44.45 20.04 17.20
C ARG A 66 42.93 20.06 17.15
N ALA A 67 42.32 19.87 18.32
CA ALA A 67 40.90 20.07 18.55
C ALA A 67 40.53 21.54 18.32
N ALA A 68 39.50 21.77 17.49
CA ALA A 68 38.82 23.05 17.41
C ALA A 68 37.66 23.06 18.44
N PRO A 69 37.45 24.16 19.18
CA PRO A 69 36.39 24.24 20.17
C PRO A 69 35.02 24.41 19.49
N PHE A 70 34.03 23.70 20.01
CA PHE A 70 32.62 23.84 19.63
C PHE A 70 32.16 25.30 19.79
N ALA A 71 31.77 25.90 18.67
CA ALA A 71 31.16 27.22 18.63
C ALA A 71 29.75 27.15 19.26
N LYS A 72 29.58 27.85 20.38
CA LYS A 72 28.27 28.07 21.00
C LYS A 72 27.40 28.89 20.04
N LEU A 73 26.20 28.40 19.75
CA LEU A 73 25.17 29.15 19.02
C LEU A 73 24.87 30.46 19.79
N PRO A 74 24.81 31.62 19.10
CA PRO A 74 24.54 32.89 19.75
C PRO A 74 23.12 32.88 20.34
N ARG A 75 23.02 33.20 21.63
CA ARG A 75 21.74 33.57 22.26
C ARG A 75 21.23 34.81 21.53
N GLY A 76 20.02 34.69 20.99
CA GLY A 76 19.40 35.74 20.17
C GLY A 76 19.28 37.05 20.94
N ASP A 77 19.75 38.12 20.31
CA ASP A 77 19.54 39.48 20.78
C ASP A 77 18.05 39.81 20.77
N ASP A 78 17.51 40.13 21.95
CA ASP A 78 16.18 40.73 22.16
C ASP A 78 16.18 42.20 21.69
N SER A 79 16.59 42.42 20.44
CA SER A 79 16.45 43.72 19.82
C SER A 79 14.95 43.99 19.57
N PRO A 80 14.43 45.17 19.97
CA PRO A 80 13.02 45.51 19.77
C PRO A 80 12.60 45.47 18.28
N MET A 81 13.56 45.62 17.38
CA MET A 81 13.39 45.51 15.94
C MET A 81 13.15 44.06 15.47
N GLY A 82 13.78 43.07 16.11
CA GLY A 82 13.53 41.65 15.87
C GLY A 82 12.13 41.23 16.31
N LEU A 83 11.63 41.80 17.41
CA LEU A 83 10.26 41.57 17.87
C LEU A 83 9.23 42.16 16.87
N ALA A 84 9.47 43.40 16.40
CA ALA A 84 8.61 44.06 15.42
C ALA A 84 8.52 43.26 14.10
N MET A 85 9.64 42.75 13.59
CA MET A 85 9.63 41.91 12.38
C MET A 85 8.86 40.60 12.57
N LYS A 86 8.94 39.96 13.74
CA LYS A 86 8.13 38.77 14.06
C LYS A 86 6.63 39.06 14.01
N PHE A 87 6.19 40.23 14.51
CA PHE A 87 4.78 40.64 14.43
C PHE A 87 4.34 40.94 12.99
N VAL A 88 5.20 41.55 12.17
CA VAL A 88 4.92 41.78 10.74
C VAL A 88 4.76 40.44 10.00
N TYR A 89 5.65 39.48 10.24
CA TYR A 89 5.52 38.14 9.66
C TYR A 89 4.28 37.40 10.14
N ALA A 90 3.93 37.50 11.43
CA ALA A 90 2.72 36.90 11.97
C ALA A 90 1.46 37.51 11.34
N ALA A 91 1.41 38.84 11.15
CA ALA A 91 0.30 39.51 10.49
C ALA A 91 0.17 39.12 9.01
N ALA A 92 1.29 39.02 8.29
CA ALA A 92 1.31 38.55 6.91
C ALA A 92 0.81 37.10 6.80
N LEU A 93 1.24 36.21 7.69
CA LEU A 93 0.79 34.83 7.74
C LEU A 93 -0.72 34.73 8.01
N LEU A 94 -1.24 35.50 8.96
CA LEU A 94 -2.67 35.56 9.25
C LEU A 94 -3.48 36.09 8.05
N GLY A 95 -2.94 37.05 7.31
CA GLY A 95 -3.53 37.53 6.06
C GLY A 95 -3.64 36.44 4.99
N VAL A 96 -2.58 35.65 4.81
CA VAL A 96 -2.58 34.51 3.87
C VAL A 96 -3.59 33.45 4.32
N ILE A 97 -3.62 33.10 5.61
CA ILE A 97 -4.59 32.14 6.15
C ILE A 97 -6.02 32.63 5.90
N PHE A 98 -6.31 33.91 6.12
CA PHE A 98 -7.65 34.47 5.89
C PHE A 98 -8.07 34.40 4.41
N ILE A 99 -7.17 34.74 3.49
CA ILE A 99 -7.44 34.66 2.03
C ILE A 99 -7.72 33.22 1.61
N VAL A 100 -6.86 32.28 2.04
CA VAL A 100 -7.01 30.84 1.72
C VAL A 100 -8.30 30.29 2.33
N SER A 101 -8.62 30.66 3.57
CA SER A 101 -9.85 30.24 4.25
C SER A 101 -11.10 30.73 3.51
N LYS A 102 -11.09 31.98 3.02
CA LYS A 102 -12.24 32.56 2.32
C LYS A 102 -12.50 31.87 0.97
N GLU A 103 -11.46 31.57 0.20
CA GLU A 103 -11.59 30.93 -1.12
C GLU A 103 -11.90 29.42 -1.03
N LEU A 104 -11.33 28.69 -0.08
CA LEU A 104 -11.51 27.23 0.01
C LEU A 104 -12.71 26.80 0.86
N ILE A 105 -13.03 27.52 1.94
CA ILE A 105 -14.00 27.04 2.93
C ILE A 105 -15.42 27.54 2.63
N VAL A 106 -15.58 28.79 2.16
CA VAL A 106 -16.90 29.38 1.87
C VAL A 106 -17.71 28.63 0.79
N PRO A 107 -17.13 28.11 -0.31
CA PRO A 107 -17.92 27.35 -1.28
C PRO A 107 -18.41 25.99 -0.76
N TYR A 108 -17.77 25.45 0.29
CA TYR A 108 -18.22 24.21 0.94
C TYR A 108 -19.48 24.40 1.80
N PHE A 109 -19.74 25.61 2.30
CA PHE A 109 -20.89 25.89 3.17
C PHE A 109 -22.06 26.59 2.46
N THR A 110 -21.87 27.12 1.25
CA THR A 110 -22.91 27.85 0.52
C THR A 110 -23.53 27.06 -0.65
N ALA A 111 -23.14 25.81 -0.89
CA ALA A 111 -23.78 24.97 -1.90
C ALA A 111 -25.25 24.68 -1.50
N PRO A 112 -26.26 25.18 -2.26
CA PRO A 112 -27.66 24.93 -1.94
C PRO A 112 -27.97 23.45 -2.15
N ALA A 113 -28.52 22.82 -1.12
CA ALA A 113 -29.04 21.45 -1.18
C ALA A 113 -30.07 21.36 -2.33
N LYS A 114 -29.67 20.73 -3.44
CA LYS A 114 -30.57 20.39 -4.55
C LYS A 114 -31.59 19.38 -4.03
N ARG A 115 -32.75 19.88 -3.58
CA ARG A 115 -33.98 19.10 -3.42
C ARG A 115 -34.34 18.52 -4.77
N SER A 116 -34.17 17.21 -4.92
CA SER A 116 -34.73 16.41 -6.00
C SER A 116 -36.26 16.50 -5.95
N ALA A 117 -36.82 17.37 -6.78
CA ALA A 117 -38.25 17.44 -7.03
C ALA A 117 -38.68 16.20 -7.81
N ARG A 118 -39.48 15.37 -7.15
CA ARG A 118 -40.18 14.20 -7.70
C ARG A 118 -41.30 14.72 -8.61
N GLY A 119 -41.06 14.75 -9.91
CA GLY A 119 -42.05 15.10 -10.93
C GLY A 119 -42.92 13.89 -11.25
N SER A 120 -44.19 13.96 -10.85
CA SER A 120 -45.30 13.19 -11.37
C SER A 120 -45.73 13.76 -12.73
N GLY A 121 -45.78 12.92 -13.76
CA GLY A 121 -46.35 13.27 -15.06
C GLY A 121 -46.77 11.99 -15.79
N ALA A 122 -48.06 11.73 -15.78
CA ALA A 122 -48.75 10.69 -16.54
C ALA A 122 -49.39 11.31 -17.78
N GLU A 123 -49.35 10.59 -18.90
CA GLU A 123 -50.14 10.66 -20.15
C GLU A 123 -49.21 10.15 -21.26
N GLY A 124 -49.50 9.20 -22.15
CA GLY A 124 -50.68 8.41 -22.49
C GLY A 124 -50.36 7.84 -23.88
N GLY A 125 -50.31 6.52 -24.05
CA GLY A 125 -49.95 5.92 -25.34
C GLY A 125 -50.06 4.39 -25.36
N GLU A 126 -51.12 3.93 -26.02
CA GLU A 126 -51.32 2.66 -26.75
C GLU A 126 -51.10 1.29 -26.06
N PRO A 127 -52.07 0.36 -26.12
CA PRO A 127 -51.99 -0.93 -25.44
C PRO A 127 -51.06 -1.90 -26.19
N GLU A 128 -49.79 -1.92 -25.78
CA GLU A 128 -48.86 -3.01 -26.09
C GLU A 128 -49.17 -4.22 -25.18
N ALA A 129 -49.11 -5.42 -25.76
CA ALA A 129 -49.45 -6.70 -25.13
C ALA A 129 -48.80 -6.86 -23.74
N PRO A 130 -49.43 -7.57 -22.79
CA PRO A 130 -48.93 -7.69 -21.40
C PRO A 130 -47.56 -8.37 -21.37
N GLN A 131 -46.51 -7.57 -21.45
CA GLN A 131 -45.17 -7.98 -21.07
C GLN A 131 -45.24 -8.30 -19.58
N ARG A 132 -44.92 -9.55 -19.25
CA ARG A 132 -44.71 -10.00 -17.87
C ARG A 132 -43.93 -8.92 -17.14
N PRO A 133 -44.36 -8.49 -15.94
CA PRO A 133 -43.56 -7.59 -15.12
C PRO A 133 -42.18 -8.25 -14.97
N GLN A 134 -41.18 -7.69 -15.64
CA GLN A 134 -39.80 -8.05 -15.39
C GLN A 134 -39.59 -7.69 -13.93
N ARG A 135 -39.45 -8.71 -13.08
CA ARG A 135 -38.94 -8.50 -11.74
C ARG A 135 -37.69 -7.64 -11.90
N PRO A 136 -37.56 -6.50 -11.19
CA PRO A 136 -36.26 -5.84 -11.13
C PRO A 136 -35.27 -6.92 -10.74
N ALA A 137 -34.22 -7.09 -11.55
CA ALA A 137 -33.13 -7.99 -11.20
C ALA A 137 -32.78 -7.67 -9.74
N PRO A 138 -32.73 -8.68 -8.83
CA PRO A 138 -32.38 -8.43 -7.45
C PRO A 138 -31.10 -7.59 -7.47
N GLY A 139 -31.19 -6.34 -7.00
CA GLY A 139 -30.07 -5.43 -7.02
C GLY A 139 -28.93 -6.14 -6.31
N ASN A 140 -27.90 -6.51 -7.06
CA ASN A 140 -26.84 -7.36 -6.57
C ASN A 140 -26.19 -6.60 -5.40
N PRO A 141 -26.33 -7.04 -4.14
CA PRO A 141 -25.93 -6.26 -2.97
C PRO A 141 -24.40 -6.26 -2.76
N HIS A 142 -23.65 -6.53 -3.82
CA HIS A 142 -22.30 -7.05 -3.74
C HIS A 142 -21.22 -6.02 -4.14
N GLY A 143 -21.33 -4.78 -3.67
CA GLY A 143 -20.29 -3.77 -3.90
C GLY A 143 -19.34 -3.58 -2.72
N LEU A 144 -18.26 -2.82 -2.96
CA LEU A 144 -17.48 -2.16 -1.92
C LEU A 144 -18.43 -1.38 -1.00
N ILE A 145 -18.28 -1.59 0.30
CA ILE A 145 -19.04 -0.91 1.34
C ILE A 145 -18.42 0.48 1.53
N GLY A 146 -19.21 1.53 1.27
CA GLY A 146 -18.83 2.90 1.63
C GLY A 146 -18.01 3.67 0.59
N LEU A 147 -17.93 3.22 -0.66
CA LEU A 147 -17.49 4.10 -1.75
C LEU A 147 -18.49 5.25 -1.93
N GLU A 148 -17.98 6.47 -2.04
CA GLU A 148 -18.81 7.63 -2.38
C GLU A 148 -19.48 7.40 -3.74
N THR A 149 -20.81 7.27 -3.73
CA THR A 149 -21.61 7.11 -4.94
C THR A 149 -21.59 8.40 -5.75
N GLY A 150 -21.44 8.30 -7.08
CA GLY A 150 -21.47 9.45 -7.99
C GLY A 150 -20.13 10.15 -8.22
N ARG A 151 -19.00 9.51 -7.85
CA ARG A 151 -17.66 9.91 -8.29
C ARG A 151 -16.87 8.66 -8.68
N GLY A 152 -16.27 8.69 -9.87
CA GLY A 152 -15.29 7.69 -10.28
C GLY A 152 -13.94 7.93 -9.60
N GLY A 153 -13.13 6.89 -9.53
CA GLY A 153 -11.82 7.01 -8.89
C GLY A 153 -10.94 5.78 -9.02
N LEU A 154 -9.75 5.88 -8.42
CA LEU A 154 -8.82 4.76 -8.23
C LEU A 154 -8.94 4.28 -6.79
N TYR A 155 -9.18 2.98 -6.64
CA TYR A 155 -9.07 2.31 -5.35
C TYR A 155 -7.78 1.51 -5.34
N LEU A 156 -6.79 2.01 -4.61
CA LEU A 156 -5.49 1.38 -4.48
C LEU A 156 -5.51 0.54 -3.20
N ALA A 157 -5.31 -0.78 -3.33
CA ALA A 157 -5.45 -1.70 -2.20
C ALA A 157 -4.39 -2.80 -2.17
N SER A 158 -4.30 -3.43 -1.00
CA SER A 158 -3.51 -4.64 -0.73
C SER A 158 -1.99 -4.45 -0.83
N PHE A 159 -1.49 -3.21 -0.88
CA PHE A 159 -0.05 -3.00 -0.84
C PHE A 159 0.48 -3.04 0.61
N PRO A 160 1.74 -3.47 0.81
CA PRO A 160 2.36 -3.50 2.12
C PRO A 160 2.46 -2.11 2.76
N PRO A 161 2.51 -2.02 4.10
CA PRO A 161 2.80 -0.75 4.76
C PRO A 161 4.18 -0.25 4.32
N ASN A 162 4.31 1.07 4.16
CA ASN A 162 5.47 1.77 3.59
C ASN A 162 5.63 1.69 2.06
N ALA A 163 4.71 1.05 1.34
CA ALA A 163 4.63 1.23 -0.10
C ALA A 163 4.19 2.66 -0.44
N SER A 164 4.71 3.19 -1.54
CA SER A 164 4.28 4.48 -2.12
C SER A 164 3.64 4.21 -3.47
N ALA A 165 2.41 4.70 -3.64
CA ALA A 165 1.73 4.63 -4.93
C ALA A 165 1.84 5.97 -5.65
N TYR A 166 2.01 5.89 -6.96
CA TYR A 166 2.10 7.01 -7.87
C TYR A 166 1.11 6.76 -8.99
N TYR A 167 0.46 7.80 -9.47
CA TYR A 167 -0.38 7.69 -10.66
C TYR A 167 -0.27 8.96 -11.50
N VAL A 168 -0.48 8.77 -12.79
CA VAL A 168 -0.55 9.87 -13.77
C VAL A 168 -1.41 9.43 -14.95
N ALA A 169 -2.00 10.38 -15.67
CA ALA A 169 -2.73 10.09 -16.90
C ALA A 169 -1.80 9.45 -17.92
N ALA A 170 -2.28 8.43 -18.64
CA ALA A 170 -1.47 7.61 -19.53
C ALA A 170 -0.82 8.42 -20.66
N GLN A 171 -1.47 9.49 -21.14
CA GLN A 171 -0.88 10.39 -22.14
C GLN A 171 0.36 11.17 -21.66
N ALA A 172 0.58 11.28 -20.35
CA ALA A 172 1.73 11.99 -19.80
C ALA A 172 2.96 11.09 -19.60
N VAL A 173 2.82 9.77 -19.78
CA VAL A 173 3.90 8.81 -19.55
C VAL A 173 4.69 8.60 -20.83
N ASP A 174 5.98 8.93 -20.79
CA ASP A 174 6.91 8.53 -21.83
C ASP A 174 7.08 7.00 -21.84
N LYS A 175 7.24 6.40 -23.03
CA LYS A 175 7.18 4.94 -23.28
C LYS A 175 8.08 4.04 -22.40
N SER A 176 9.05 4.60 -21.67
CA SER A 176 10.04 3.81 -20.90
C SER A 176 10.27 4.28 -19.46
N GLY A 177 9.52 5.26 -18.97
CA GLY A 177 9.82 5.95 -17.71
C GLY A 177 9.16 5.38 -16.46
N ARG A 178 9.73 5.75 -15.30
CA ARG A 178 9.07 5.66 -13.98
C ARG A 178 7.98 6.71 -13.92
N VAL A 179 6.82 6.37 -13.37
CA VAL A 179 5.73 7.35 -13.16
C VAL A 179 6.16 8.38 -12.12
N ALA A 180 6.93 7.97 -11.11
CA ALA A 180 7.45 8.86 -10.08
C ALA A 180 8.34 10.02 -10.62
N ASP A 181 8.92 9.86 -11.82
CA ASP A 181 9.78 10.87 -12.45
C ASP A 181 9.01 11.80 -13.41
N VAL A 182 7.74 11.47 -13.71
CA VAL A 182 6.91 12.24 -14.64
C VAL A 182 6.41 13.51 -13.96
N ARG A 183 6.60 14.66 -14.63
CA ARG A 183 6.08 15.94 -14.14
C ARG A 183 4.56 15.88 -13.99
N GLY A 184 4.05 16.22 -12.80
CA GLY A 184 2.62 16.20 -12.51
C GLY A 184 2.11 14.86 -11.99
N CYS A 185 2.97 13.85 -11.81
CA CYS A 185 2.60 12.63 -11.10
C CYS A 185 2.06 12.96 -9.70
N GLN A 186 1.03 12.25 -9.30
CA GLN A 186 0.44 12.37 -7.97
C GLN A 186 0.93 11.21 -7.12
N ARG A 187 1.36 11.51 -5.89
CA ARG A 187 1.77 10.50 -4.91
C ARG A 187 0.66 10.29 -3.89
N VAL A 188 0.40 9.03 -3.58
CA VAL A 188 -0.62 8.61 -2.62
C VAL A 188 0.04 7.77 -1.55
N GLN A 189 -0.30 8.05 -0.30
CA GLN A 189 0.17 7.27 0.84
C GLN A 189 -0.90 6.27 1.26
N THR A 190 -0.53 4.99 1.17
CA THR A 190 -1.26 3.84 1.71
C THR A 190 -2.75 3.73 1.32
N ASP A 191 -3.51 2.75 1.85
CA ASP A 191 -4.83 2.28 1.33
C ASP A 191 -5.79 3.45 1.13
N ALA A 192 -5.89 3.90 -0.13
CA ALA A 192 -6.49 5.17 -0.44
C ALA A 192 -7.49 5.04 -1.58
N GLN A 193 -8.65 5.65 -1.33
CA GLN A 193 -9.61 6.02 -2.34
C GLN A 193 -9.18 7.38 -2.89
N VAL A 194 -8.85 7.42 -4.17
CA VAL A 194 -8.44 8.64 -4.85
C VAL A 194 -9.47 8.97 -5.91
N ALA A 195 -10.25 10.02 -5.67
CA ALA A 195 -11.13 10.57 -6.69
C ALA A 195 -10.27 11.17 -7.81
N VAL A 196 -10.42 10.65 -9.02
CA VAL A 196 -9.72 11.13 -10.21
C VAL A 196 -10.72 11.31 -11.35
N PRO A 197 -10.45 12.22 -12.31
CA PRO A 197 -11.27 12.34 -13.51
C PRO A 197 -11.40 11.02 -14.28
N GLU A 198 -12.39 10.96 -15.17
CA GLU A 198 -12.48 9.88 -16.14
C GLU A 198 -11.32 9.98 -17.13
N ASP A 199 -10.41 9.02 -17.07
CA ASP A 199 -9.27 8.89 -17.97
C ASP A 199 -8.67 7.48 -17.89
N VAL A 200 -7.65 7.24 -18.69
CA VAL A 200 -6.76 6.09 -18.59
C VAL A 200 -5.52 6.51 -17.80
N TYR A 201 -5.20 5.74 -16.76
CA TYR A 201 -4.07 6.00 -15.88
C TYR A 201 -2.98 4.95 -16.01
N VAL A 202 -1.75 5.36 -15.71
CA VAL A 202 -0.67 4.44 -15.33
C VAL A 202 -0.47 4.59 -13.84
N VAL A 203 -0.53 3.46 -13.14
CA VAL A 203 -0.37 3.38 -11.68
C VAL A 203 0.90 2.61 -11.38
N GLU A 204 1.72 3.15 -10.50
CA GLU A 204 2.99 2.57 -10.10
C GLU A 204 3.05 2.47 -8.59
N VAL A 205 3.34 1.28 -8.06
CA VAL A 205 3.49 1.05 -6.62
C VAL A 205 4.92 0.63 -6.36
N ALA A 206 5.64 1.46 -5.63
CA ALA A 206 7.03 1.26 -5.24
C ALA A 206 7.11 0.80 -3.78
N PHE A 207 7.84 -0.27 -3.54
CA PHE A 207 8.00 -0.84 -2.21
C PHE A 207 9.49 -1.07 -1.88
N PRO A 208 9.98 -0.58 -0.73
CA PRO A 208 11.38 -0.79 -0.35
C PRO A 208 11.72 -2.28 -0.27
N TRP A 209 12.75 -2.69 -1.00
CA TRP A 209 13.19 -4.09 -1.06
C TRP A 209 13.72 -4.62 0.29
N ASN A 210 14.18 -3.76 1.18
CA ASN A 210 14.69 -4.14 2.50
C ASN A 210 13.60 -4.09 3.57
N SER A 211 12.33 -3.97 3.18
CA SER A 211 11.21 -3.95 4.11
C SER A 211 11.12 -5.25 4.93
N PRO A 212 10.93 -5.18 6.27
CA PRO A 212 10.78 -6.36 7.13
C PRO A 212 9.69 -7.33 6.65
N ASN A 213 8.61 -6.81 6.07
CA ASN A 213 7.50 -7.63 5.57
C ASN A 213 7.91 -8.62 4.48
N LEU A 214 8.95 -8.31 3.69
CA LEU A 214 9.44 -9.21 2.65
C LEU A 214 10.44 -10.23 3.19
N THR A 215 11.18 -9.88 4.24
CA THR A 215 12.24 -10.73 4.81
C THR A 215 11.75 -12.08 5.33
N HIS A 216 10.46 -12.19 5.63
CA HIS A 216 9.84 -13.43 6.09
C HIS A 216 9.51 -14.41 4.95
N TYR A 217 9.59 -14.00 3.68
CA TYR A 217 9.35 -14.91 2.57
C TYR A 217 10.54 -15.84 2.32
N GLU A 218 10.23 -17.10 2.04
CA GLU A 218 11.24 -18.09 1.67
C GLU A 218 11.88 -17.69 0.34
N GLY A 219 13.19 -17.89 0.21
CA GLY A 219 13.97 -17.45 -0.97
C GLY A 219 14.28 -15.96 -1.02
N TYR A 220 13.63 -15.11 -0.21
CA TYR A 220 13.78 -13.65 -0.34
C TYR A 220 15.20 -13.15 -0.06
N SER A 221 15.88 -13.76 0.91
CA SER A 221 17.27 -13.40 1.24
C SER A 221 18.24 -13.71 0.09
N GLU A 222 17.97 -14.77 -0.66
CA GLU A 222 18.75 -15.12 -1.85
C GLU A 222 18.46 -14.15 -2.99
N PHE A 223 17.18 -13.89 -3.26
CA PHE A 223 16.77 -12.87 -4.23
C PHE A 223 17.44 -11.52 -3.96
N ARG A 224 17.44 -11.05 -2.71
CA ARG A 224 18.12 -9.80 -2.34
C ARG A 224 19.62 -9.84 -2.65
N ARG A 225 20.29 -10.95 -2.32
CA ARG A 225 21.72 -11.11 -2.62
C ARG A 225 21.99 -11.10 -4.11
N GLN A 226 21.15 -11.75 -4.91
CA GLN A 226 21.27 -11.74 -6.37
C GLN A 226 21.08 -10.32 -6.91
N LEU A 227 20.08 -9.60 -6.39
CA LEU A 227 19.78 -8.24 -6.79
C LEU A 227 20.88 -7.23 -6.39
N GLU A 228 21.48 -7.39 -5.20
CA GLU A 228 22.64 -6.61 -4.72
C GLU A 228 23.86 -6.79 -5.64
N ASN A 229 24.13 -8.02 -6.06
CA ASN A 229 25.27 -8.35 -6.91
C ASN A 229 25.04 -8.06 -8.40
N ALA A 230 23.78 -7.88 -8.82
CA ALA A 230 23.45 -7.53 -10.18
C ALA A 230 23.99 -6.12 -10.51
N PRO A 231 24.54 -5.90 -11.72
CA PRO A 231 25.13 -4.61 -12.11
C PRO A 231 24.14 -3.45 -11.92
N ALA A 232 24.61 -2.33 -11.39
CA ALA A 232 23.80 -1.13 -11.23
C ALA A 232 23.28 -0.62 -12.59
N ALA A 233 22.09 -0.03 -12.57
CA ALA A 233 21.44 0.52 -13.76
C ALA A 233 22.27 1.64 -14.43
N SER A 234 23.18 2.27 -13.69
CA SER A 234 24.10 3.32 -14.17
C SER A 234 25.30 2.81 -14.97
N SER A 235 25.48 1.49 -15.09
CA SER A 235 26.53 0.93 -15.95
C SER A 235 26.24 1.30 -17.42
N ARG A 236 27.26 1.80 -18.14
CA ARG A 236 27.14 2.29 -19.53
C ARG A 236 26.59 1.26 -20.52
N ALA A 237 26.62 -0.03 -20.16
CA ALA A 237 25.91 -1.07 -20.86
C ALA A 237 24.50 -1.15 -20.25
N GLY A 238 23.47 -0.74 -20.99
CA GLY A 238 22.07 -0.77 -20.55
C GLY A 238 21.54 -2.15 -20.12
N ASP A 239 22.38 -3.18 -20.15
CA ASP A 239 22.11 -4.56 -19.76
C ASP A 239 21.89 -4.74 -18.24
N GLY A 240 22.49 -3.90 -17.40
CA GLY A 240 22.38 -4.04 -15.94
C GLY A 240 20.95 -3.88 -15.41
N ARG A 241 20.19 -2.92 -15.96
CA ARG A 241 18.78 -2.72 -15.58
C ARG A 241 17.92 -3.93 -15.96
N LYS A 242 18.13 -4.46 -17.17
CA LYS A 242 17.37 -5.61 -17.66
C LYS A 242 17.54 -6.81 -16.72
N CYS A 243 18.77 -7.09 -16.28
CA CYS A 243 19.05 -8.17 -15.33
C CYS A 243 18.29 -8.03 -13.99
N ARG A 244 18.22 -6.82 -13.42
CA ARG A 244 17.49 -6.60 -12.15
C ARG A 244 15.97 -6.68 -12.31
N ASP A 245 15.44 -6.14 -13.41
CA ASP A 245 14.01 -6.21 -13.73
C ASP A 245 13.58 -7.67 -13.97
N ASP A 246 14.41 -8.45 -14.69
CA ASP A 246 14.18 -9.87 -14.95
C ASP A 246 14.17 -10.67 -13.63
N LEU A 247 15.17 -10.48 -12.75
CA LEU A 247 15.20 -11.10 -11.42
C LEU A 247 13.94 -10.79 -10.60
N ALA A 248 13.47 -9.54 -10.64
CA ALA A 248 12.24 -9.17 -9.94
C ALA A 248 10.98 -9.78 -10.58
N GLY A 249 10.92 -9.84 -11.91
CA GLY A 249 9.84 -10.48 -12.66
C GLY A 249 9.75 -11.99 -12.46
N GLU A 250 10.89 -12.66 -12.27
CA GLU A 250 10.95 -14.09 -11.94
C GLU A 250 10.57 -14.37 -10.49
N TYR A 251 11.11 -13.59 -9.55
CA TYR A 251 10.88 -13.83 -8.13
C TYR A 251 9.44 -13.49 -7.71
N PHE A 252 8.89 -12.39 -8.21
CA PHE A 252 7.59 -11.92 -7.77
C PHE A 252 6.45 -12.41 -8.67
N LEU A 253 5.39 -12.85 -8.00
CA LEU A 253 4.17 -13.36 -8.60
C LEU A 253 3.48 -12.33 -9.51
N LYS A 254 2.95 -12.76 -10.65
CA LYS A 254 2.17 -11.89 -11.55
C LYS A 254 0.78 -11.63 -10.95
N ASP A 255 0.45 -10.36 -10.72
CA ASP A 255 -0.75 -9.88 -10.02
C ASP A 255 -1.63 -8.97 -10.90
N GLY A 256 -1.38 -8.98 -12.21
CA GLY A 256 -1.99 -8.07 -13.17
C GLY A 256 -1.18 -6.79 -13.40
N ALA A 257 -0.04 -6.62 -12.74
CA ALA A 257 0.94 -5.63 -13.16
C ALA A 257 1.49 -5.99 -14.55
N ASP A 258 1.49 -5.02 -15.46
CA ASP A 258 2.10 -5.17 -16.78
C ASP A 258 3.62 -5.29 -16.69
N ARG A 259 4.22 -4.67 -15.66
CA ARG A 259 5.67 -4.70 -15.45
C ARG A 259 6.03 -4.78 -13.96
N VAL A 260 7.09 -5.53 -13.70
CA VAL A 260 7.83 -5.52 -12.43
C VAL A 260 9.23 -5.01 -12.74
N MET A 261 9.70 -4.03 -11.98
CA MET A 261 11.02 -3.44 -12.21
C MET A 261 11.68 -3.08 -10.89
N VAL A 262 13.00 -2.86 -10.95
CA VAL A 262 13.78 -2.41 -9.80
C VAL A 262 14.26 -0.99 -10.05
N ALA A 263 13.92 -0.13 -9.12
CA ALA A 263 14.35 1.25 -9.13
C ALA A 263 15.42 1.49 -8.09
N GLU A 264 16.43 2.26 -8.46
CA GLU A 264 17.53 2.66 -7.61
C GLU A 264 17.45 4.16 -7.38
N THR A 265 17.43 4.57 -6.11
CA THR A 265 17.67 5.95 -5.69
C THR A 265 19.04 6.02 -5.03
N ASP A 266 19.49 7.23 -4.70
CA ASP A 266 20.78 7.43 -4.01
C ASP A 266 20.85 6.69 -2.66
N ASP A 267 19.69 6.44 -2.03
CA ASP A 267 19.61 5.90 -0.68
C ASP A 267 19.23 4.41 -0.63
N GLN A 268 18.44 3.90 -1.58
CA GLN A 268 17.93 2.52 -1.53
C GLN A 268 17.38 1.99 -2.86
N LEU A 269 17.14 0.68 -2.91
CA LEU A 269 16.40 0.04 -3.99
C LEU A 269 14.91 -0.10 -3.65
N TYR A 270 14.09 -0.02 -4.69
CA TYR A 270 12.65 -0.26 -4.63
C TYR A 270 12.28 -1.35 -5.64
N VAL A 271 11.43 -2.27 -5.21
CA VAL A 271 10.69 -3.14 -6.13
C VAL A 271 9.45 -2.37 -6.56
N VAL A 272 9.21 -2.30 -7.86
CA VAL A 272 8.19 -1.45 -8.44
C VAL A 272 7.25 -2.27 -9.31
N ARG A 273 5.95 -2.13 -9.07
CA ARG A 273 4.87 -2.74 -9.85
C ARG A 273 4.19 -1.65 -10.66
N GLN A 274 4.12 -1.80 -11.97
CA GLN A 274 3.47 -0.84 -12.86
C GLN A 274 2.26 -1.49 -13.54
N PHE A 275 1.12 -0.80 -13.43
CA PHE A 275 -0.15 -1.14 -14.04
C PHE A 275 -0.47 -0.08 -15.09
N GLN A 276 -0.57 -0.49 -16.33
CA GLN A 276 -0.91 0.32 -17.48
C GLN A 276 -2.40 0.21 -17.77
N ASN A 277 -2.91 1.19 -18.52
CA ASN A 277 -4.28 1.16 -19.02
C ASN A 277 -5.36 1.05 -17.93
N VAL A 278 -5.09 1.59 -16.73
CA VAL A 278 -6.04 1.60 -15.62
C VAL A 278 -7.15 2.61 -15.92
N ARG A 279 -8.24 2.12 -16.52
CA ARG A 279 -9.33 2.98 -17.03
C ARG A 279 -10.38 3.26 -15.95
N VAL A 280 -10.42 4.50 -15.48
CA VAL A 280 -11.50 5.02 -14.66
C VAL A 280 -12.64 5.46 -15.59
N ARG A 281 -13.88 5.06 -15.29
CA ARG A 281 -15.09 5.42 -16.06
C ARG A 281 -16.06 6.17 -15.16
N GLN A 282 -16.96 6.97 -15.75
CA GLN A 282 -18.00 7.71 -15.02
C GLN A 282 -18.65 6.87 -13.92
N ASP A 283 -18.59 7.41 -12.69
CA ASP A 283 -19.14 6.84 -11.46
C ASP A 283 -18.65 5.44 -11.06
N ARG A 284 -17.52 5.00 -11.62
CA ARG A 284 -16.93 3.69 -11.36
C ARG A 284 -15.54 3.78 -10.74
N TRP A 285 -15.29 2.88 -9.81
CA TRP A 285 -14.04 2.82 -9.06
C TRP A 285 -13.18 1.69 -9.60
N THR A 286 -12.00 2.04 -10.12
CA THR A 286 -11.09 1.03 -10.65
C THR A 286 -10.12 0.57 -9.58
N ALA A 287 -10.18 -0.72 -9.29
CA ALA A 287 -9.34 -1.39 -8.31
C ALA A 287 -7.95 -1.70 -8.87
N VAL A 288 -6.92 -1.16 -8.23
CA VAL A 288 -5.52 -1.59 -8.43
C VAL A 288 -5.09 -2.32 -7.17
N ARG A 289 -5.00 -3.65 -7.25
CA ARG A 289 -4.52 -4.49 -6.16
C ARG A 289 -3.11 -4.94 -6.46
N VAL A 290 -2.19 -4.65 -5.56
CA VAL A 290 -0.77 -4.90 -5.78
C VAL A 290 -0.24 -5.89 -4.76
N LEU A 291 0.38 -6.95 -5.23
CA LEU A 291 0.93 -8.01 -4.41
C LEU A 291 2.45 -8.00 -4.50
N PHE A 292 3.14 -8.06 -3.37
CA PHE A 292 4.59 -8.29 -3.32
C PHE A 292 4.84 -9.67 -2.71
N ILE A 293 4.43 -10.69 -3.46
CA ILE A 293 4.40 -12.09 -3.05
C ILE A 293 5.34 -12.89 -3.97
N PRO A 294 6.12 -13.85 -3.44
CA PRO A 294 6.96 -14.71 -4.28
C PRO A 294 6.14 -15.57 -5.25
N ALA A 295 6.68 -15.86 -6.43
CA ALA A 295 6.00 -16.62 -7.48
C ALA A 295 5.71 -18.08 -7.08
N ASP A 296 6.58 -18.70 -6.29
CA ASP A 296 6.47 -20.11 -5.90
C ASP A 296 5.89 -20.32 -4.48
N ILE A 297 5.26 -19.31 -3.90
CA ILE A 297 4.62 -19.48 -2.58
C ILE A 297 3.37 -20.37 -2.70
N THR A 298 3.20 -21.31 -1.76
CA THR A 298 1.98 -22.11 -1.68
C THR A 298 0.83 -21.29 -1.10
N ALA A 299 -0.41 -21.62 -1.46
CA ALA A 299 -1.60 -20.95 -0.91
C ALA A 299 -1.61 -21.02 0.62
N GLN A 300 -1.29 -22.18 1.20
CA GLN A 300 -1.20 -22.38 2.64
C GLN A 300 -0.14 -21.46 3.29
N ALA A 301 1.07 -21.42 2.75
CA ALA A 301 2.14 -20.57 3.29
C ALA A 301 1.78 -19.08 3.19
N LEU A 302 1.10 -18.69 2.11
CA LEU A 302 0.65 -17.32 1.92
C LEU A 302 -0.46 -16.95 2.91
N THR A 303 -1.47 -17.80 3.11
CA THR A 303 -2.55 -17.58 4.09
C THR A 303 -2.01 -17.35 5.51
N ALA A 304 -0.93 -18.05 5.88
CA ALA A 304 -0.29 -17.89 7.18
C ALA A 304 0.43 -16.54 7.35
N LYS A 305 0.85 -15.90 6.25
CA LYS A 305 1.64 -14.65 6.27
C LYS A 305 0.81 -13.39 6.00
N VAL A 306 -0.27 -13.52 5.24
CA VAL A 306 -1.17 -12.40 4.94
C VAL A 306 -2.03 -12.10 6.15
N ALA A 307 -1.88 -10.89 6.71
CA ALA A 307 -2.70 -10.43 7.83
C ALA A 307 -4.20 -10.45 7.47
N GLN A 308 -5.05 -10.67 8.47
CA GLN A 308 -6.49 -10.50 8.31
C GLN A 308 -6.80 -9.01 8.19
N ILE A 309 -7.05 -8.56 6.96
CA ILE A 309 -7.51 -7.20 6.68
C ILE A 309 -9.04 -7.24 6.62
N PRO A 310 -9.76 -6.37 7.35
CA PRO A 310 -11.20 -6.26 7.24
C PRO A 310 -11.59 -6.03 5.78
N THR A 311 -12.42 -6.93 5.25
CA THR A 311 -12.82 -6.90 3.85
C THR A 311 -13.74 -5.70 3.62
N GLN A 312 -13.35 -4.80 2.71
CA GLN A 312 -14.17 -3.64 2.37
C GLN A 312 -15.20 -3.94 1.28
N TYR A 313 -15.25 -5.17 0.75
CA TYR A 313 -16.17 -5.61 -0.29
C TYR A 313 -16.99 -6.81 0.15
N SER A 314 -18.15 -6.98 -0.48
CA SER A 314 -18.96 -8.17 -0.31
C SER A 314 -18.28 -9.42 -0.88
N PHE A 315 -18.45 -10.54 -0.21
CA PHE A 315 -17.87 -11.81 -0.64
C PHE A 315 -18.91 -12.91 -0.48
N ASP A 316 -19.42 -13.44 -1.59
CA ASP A 316 -20.29 -14.61 -1.59
C ASP A 316 -19.43 -15.88 -1.56
N GLU A 317 -19.27 -16.41 -0.35
CA GLU A 317 -18.40 -17.55 -0.09
C GLU A 317 -18.86 -18.82 -0.82
N ASP A 318 -20.16 -19.05 -0.92
CA ASP A 318 -20.72 -20.26 -1.54
C ASP A 318 -20.55 -20.19 -3.07
N TYR A 319 -20.82 -19.03 -3.66
CA TYR A 319 -20.56 -18.80 -5.08
C TYR A 319 -19.08 -18.99 -5.42
N VAL A 320 -18.17 -18.34 -4.67
CA VAL A 320 -16.72 -18.46 -4.92
C VAL A 320 -16.25 -19.91 -4.73
N ARG A 321 -16.78 -20.65 -3.74
CA ARG A 321 -16.45 -22.07 -3.54
C ARG A 321 -16.85 -22.91 -4.76
N GLY A 322 -18.01 -22.63 -5.37
CA GLY A 322 -18.46 -23.25 -6.61
C GLY A 322 -17.51 -22.97 -7.78
N GLU A 323 -17.08 -21.72 -7.95
CA GLU A 323 -16.11 -21.33 -8.97
C GLU A 323 -14.75 -22.02 -8.78
N LEU A 324 -14.21 -22.05 -7.55
CA LEU A 324 -12.96 -22.75 -7.25
C LEU A 324 -13.05 -24.25 -7.58
N GLN A 325 -14.22 -24.86 -7.37
CA GLN A 325 -14.46 -26.25 -7.80
C GLN A 325 -14.50 -26.38 -9.33
N TYR A 326 -15.14 -25.44 -10.03
CA TYR A 326 -15.17 -25.41 -11.49
C TYR A 326 -13.77 -25.32 -12.12
N TYR A 327 -12.89 -24.49 -11.55
CA TYR A 327 -11.48 -24.38 -11.96
C TYR A 327 -10.58 -25.52 -11.43
N ALA A 328 -11.17 -26.59 -10.89
CA ALA A 328 -10.50 -27.78 -10.40
C ALA A 328 -9.41 -27.49 -9.33
N VAL A 329 -9.62 -26.47 -8.49
CA VAL A 329 -8.73 -26.20 -7.36
C VAL A 329 -8.78 -27.40 -6.39
N PRO A 330 -7.62 -28.02 -6.05
CA PRO A 330 -7.54 -29.13 -5.11
C PRO A 330 -8.25 -28.81 -3.79
N ALA A 331 -8.96 -29.80 -3.23
CA ALA A 331 -9.73 -29.62 -2.01
C ALA A 331 -8.89 -29.13 -0.83
N ALA A 332 -7.61 -29.55 -0.75
CA ALA A 332 -6.65 -29.11 0.26
C ALA A 332 -6.35 -27.60 0.18
N ASP A 333 -6.37 -27.02 -1.03
CA ASP A 333 -6.03 -25.62 -1.27
C ASP A 333 -7.24 -24.70 -1.24
N ARG A 334 -8.45 -25.22 -1.50
CA ARG A 334 -9.68 -24.40 -1.61
C ARG A 334 -9.88 -23.49 -0.42
N MET A 335 -9.71 -23.99 0.80
CA MET A 335 -9.90 -23.17 2.00
C MET A 335 -8.89 -22.04 2.10
N HIS A 336 -7.63 -22.29 1.72
CA HIS A 336 -6.58 -21.27 1.70
C HIS A 336 -6.82 -20.21 0.63
N VAL A 337 -7.18 -20.64 -0.59
CA VAL A 337 -7.50 -19.73 -1.70
C VAL A 337 -8.74 -18.91 -1.37
N LEU A 338 -9.79 -19.51 -0.81
CA LEU A 338 -11.01 -18.84 -0.38
C LEU A 338 -10.72 -17.78 0.68
N ASP A 339 -9.92 -18.11 1.69
CA ASP A 339 -9.52 -17.18 2.75
C ASP A 339 -8.66 -16.03 2.21
N LEU A 340 -7.75 -16.30 1.28
CA LEU A 340 -6.96 -15.26 0.59
C LEU A 340 -7.85 -14.35 -0.27
N LEU A 341 -8.75 -14.92 -1.07
CA LEU A 341 -9.72 -14.14 -1.84
C LEU A 341 -10.68 -13.36 -0.96
N LYS A 342 -10.94 -13.83 0.26
CA LYS A 342 -11.67 -13.04 1.26
C LYS A 342 -10.81 -11.88 1.75
N ARG A 343 -9.56 -12.11 2.17
CA ARG A 343 -8.70 -11.08 2.78
C ARG A 343 -8.20 -10.01 1.80
N ILE A 344 -7.71 -10.42 0.64
CA ILE A 344 -7.02 -9.55 -0.34
C ILE A 344 -7.72 -9.48 -1.69
N GLY A 345 -8.71 -10.34 -1.94
CA GLY A 345 -9.56 -10.27 -3.14
C GLY A 345 -8.89 -10.71 -4.42
N VAL A 346 -7.61 -11.05 -4.39
CA VAL A 346 -6.86 -11.53 -5.54
C VAL A 346 -5.93 -12.65 -5.11
N MET A 347 -5.89 -13.72 -5.89
CA MET A 347 -5.01 -14.86 -5.66
C MET A 347 -4.65 -15.49 -7.02
N PRO A 348 -3.42 -15.32 -7.51
CA PRO A 348 -2.97 -16.10 -8.64
C PRO A 348 -2.73 -17.55 -8.21
N TYR A 349 -3.10 -18.47 -9.09
CA TYR A 349 -3.13 -19.89 -8.80
C TYR A 349 -2.80 -20.68 -10.07
N ARG A 350 -1.84 -21.60 -9.97
CA ARG A 350 -1.46 -22.49 -11.07
C ARG A 350 -2.48 -23.62 -11.16
N THR A 351 -3.28 -23.65 -12.21
CA THR A 351 -4.20 -24.76 -12.50
C THR A 351 -3.67 -25.58 -13.65
N LYS A 352 -3.90 -26.90 -13.62
CA LYS A 352 -3.68 -27.77 -14.78
C LYS A 352 -4.98 -27.85 -15.56
N ASP A 353 -4.93 -27.51 -16.84
CA ASP A 353 -6.07 -27.71 -17.72
C ASP A 353 -6.31 -29.22 -17.86
N PRO A 354 -7.50 -29.74 -17.51
CA PRO A 354 -7.76 -31.17 -17.54
C PRO A 354 -7.78 -31.75 -18.97
N LEU A 355 -8.01 -30.91 -19.99
CA LEU A 355 -8.06 -31.35 -21.38
C LEU A 355 -6.68 -31.35 -22.03
N THR A 356 -5.87 -30.33 -21.77
CA THR A 356 -4.57 -30.15 -22.43
C THR A 356 -3.38 -30.60 -21.57
N ASN A 357 -3.60 -30.81 -20.26
CA ASN A 357 -2.56 -31.04 -19.25
C ASN A 357 -1.50 -29.92 -19.18
N VAL A 358 -1.77 -28.76 -19.79
CA VAL A 358 -0.91 -27.57 -19.71
C VAL A 358 -1.20 -26.85 -18.40
N THR A 359 -0.15 -26.56 -17.64
CA THR A 359 -0.24 -25.70 -16.46
C THR A 359 -0.44 -24.26 -16.90
N ARG A 360 -1.46 -23.58 -16.36
CA ARG A 360 -1.71 -22.16 -16.60
C ARG A 360 -1.81 -21.44 -15.27
N THR A 361 -1.20 -20.26 -15.19
CA THR A 361 -1.41 -19.37 -14.06
C THR A 361 -2.68 -18.55 -14.31
N ARG A 362 -3.67 -18.70 -13.42
CA ARG A 362 -4.91 -17.91 -13.43
C ARG A 362 -4.89 -16.91 -12.30
N LEU A 363 -5.37 -15.70 -12.53
CA LEU A 363 -5.54 -14.70 -11.48
C LEU A 363 -6.98 -14.76 -10.96
N PHE A 364 -7.24 -15.49 -9.87
CA PHE A 364 -8.55 -15.43 -9.24
C PHE A 364 -8.73 -14.05 -8.62
N LYS A 365 -9.82 -13.36 -8.96
CA LYS A 365 -10.08 -11.98 -8.57
C LYS A 365 -11.55 -11.82 -8.20
N ILE A 366 -11.80 -11.19 -7.08
CA ILE A 366 -13.13 -10.69 -6.70
C ILE A 366 -13.24 -9.24 -7.17
N GLY A 367 -14.20 -8.98 -8.05
CA GLY A 367 -14.61 -7.65 -8.47
C GLY A 367 -14.99 -6.82 -7.26
N LEU A 368 -14.46 -5.61 -7.17
CA LEU A 368 -14.75 -4.73 -6.04
C LEU A 368 -16.12 -4.06 -6.15
N GLU A 369 -16.59 -3.83 -7.37
CA GLU A 369 -17.85 -3.13 -7.62
C GLU A 369 -19.06 -4.06 -7.47
N ASP A 370 -18.90 -5.32 -7.83
CA ASP A 370 -19.98 -6.29 -8.01
C ASP A 370 -19.77 -7.61 -7.27
N GLY A 371 -18.62 -7.79 -6.60
CA GLY A 371 -18.29 -9.00 -5.85
C GLY A 371 -18.09 -10.21 -6.75
N MET A 372 -18.06 -10.01 -8.08
CA MET A 372 -18.05 -11.09 -9.04
C MET A 372 -16.69 -11.77 -9.08
N PHE A 373 -16.70 -13.09 -9.15
CA PHE A 373 -15.50 -13.88 -9.34
C PHE A 373 -15.06 -13.82 -10.80
N ALA A 374 -13.76 -13.56 -11.02
CA ALA A 374 -13.12 -13.61 -12.32
C ALA A 374 -11.84 -14.44 -12.23
N ALA A 375 -11.48 -15.13 -13.30
CA ALA A 375 -10.26 -15.95 -13.38
C ALA A 375 -9.52 -15.78 -14.72
N PRO A 376 -9.12 -14.55 -15.09
CA PRO A 376 -8.31 -14.33 -16.28
C PRO A 376 -7.04 -15.18 -16.25
N VAL A 377 -6.67 -15.70 -17.41
CA VAL A 377 -5.39 -16.40 -17.60
C VAL A 377 -4.30 -15.33 -17.70
N ILE A 378 -3.23 -15.49 -16.93
CA ILE A 378 -2.05 -14.67 -17.08
C ILE A 378 -1.20 -15.35 -18.15
N GLU A 379 -1.00 -14.67 -19.28
CA GLU A 379 -0.07 -15.14 -20.30
C GLU A 379 1.34 -15.08 -19.69
N GLU A 380 1.91 -16.26 -19.46
CA GLU A 380 3.34 -16.38 -19.24
C GLU A 380 3.97 -16.14 -20.60
N GLY A 381 4.36 -14.88 -20.86
CA GLY A 381 5.08 -14.55 -22.09
C GLY A 381 6.17 -15.58 -22.30
N ASP A 382 6.14 -16.25 -23.45
CA ASP A 382 7.09 -17.30 -23.81
C ASP A 382 8.48 -16.73 -23.56
N GLY A 383 9.14 -17.16 -22.49
CA GLY A 383 10.47 -16.69 -22.12
C GLY A 383 11.43 -17.08 -23.23
N GLY A 384 11.63 -16.15 -24.18
CA GLY A 384 12.51 -16.29 -25.34
C GLY A 384 13.96 -16.06 -25.00
#